data_AF-A0AAN8TAW5-F1
#
_entry.id   AF-A0AAN8TAW5-F1
#
_cell.length_a   1.000
_cell.length_b   1.000
_cell.length_c   1.000
_cell.angle_alpha   90.00
_cell.angle_beta   90.00
_cell.angle_gamma   90.00
#
_symmetry.space_group_name_H-M   'P 1'
#
loop_
_entity.id
_entity.type
_entity.pdbx_description
1 polymer ?
#
loop_
_entity_poly.entity_id
_entity_poly.type
_entity_poly.pdbx_seq_one_letter_code
_entity_poly.pdbx_strand_id
1 'polypeptide(L)'
;MCAKEEVGESHAPAVYNGIASRINEIGLQLYPVSEYDSGKGLPYAPVDWPNAGDKWGWRVGKRITSSGTFIDRYLYLLKHFKAPKGGKKNSFRSKISVKKYLQSQYPGMDINQFFASFSWMIPSKQLPRSKG
;
A
#
# COMPACT_ATOMS: atom_id res chain seq x y z
N MET A 1 47.56 -6.75 11.91
CA MET A 1 46.91 -5.52 11.42
C MET A 1 47.05 -5.50 9.92
N CYS A 2 45.95 -5.56 9.17
CA CYS A 2 45.86 -5.19 7.77
C CYS A 2 44.54 -4.42 7.64
N ALA A 3 44.61 -3.25 7.03
CA ALA A 3 43.52 -2.29 6.95
C ALA A 3 43.07 -2.12 5.50
N LYS A 4 41.76 -1.88 5.36
CA LYS A 4 41.02 -1.24 4.23
C LYS A 4 40.92 -2.10 2.96
N GLU A 5 39.85 -2.07 2.17
CA GLU A 5 39.00 -0.93 1.79
C GLU A 5 37.53 -1.33 1.60
N GLU A 6 36.65 -0.35 1.83
CA GLU A 6 35.28 -0.35 1.37
C GLU A 6 35.25 -0.29 -0.16
N VAL A 7 34.43 -1.15 -0.78
CA VAL A 7 33.97 -0.95 -2.15
C VAL A 7 32.46 -0.81 -2.09
N GLY A 8 32.01 0.41 -2.31
CA GLY A 8 30.62 0.73 -2.56
C GLY A 8 30.17 0.05 -3.85
N GLU A 9 29.10 -0.73 -3.77
CA GLU A 9 28.52 -1.34 -4.95
C GLU A 9 27.37 -0.49 -5.46
N SER A 10 27.77 0.36 -6.40
CA SER A 10 27.04 0.96 -7.51
C SER A 10 25.51 0.85 -7.52
N HIS A 11 24.89 2.02 -7.41
CA HIS A 11 23.64 2.34 -8.09
C HIS A 11 23.77 2.03 -9.60
N ALA A 12 23.15 0.94 -10.03
CA ALA A 12 22.77 0.72 -11.42
C ALA A 12 21.27 0.41 -11.45
N PRO A 13 20.44 1.15 -12.21
CA PRO A 13 19.06 0.77 -12.40
C PRO A 13 19.04 -0.44 -13.34
N ALA A 14 18.98 -1.64 -12.75
CA ALA A 14 18.74 -2.86 -13.51
C ALA A 14 17.36 -2.76 -14.17
N VAL A 15 17.34 -2.41 -15.45
CA VAL A 15 16.15 -2.45 -16.29
C VAL A 15 15.84 -3.92 -16.58
N TYR A 16 15.04 -4.53 -15.70
CA TYR A 16 14.43 -5.85 -15.94
C TYR A 16 13.00 -5.66 -16.43
N ASN A 17 12.77 -5.98 -17.71
CA ASN A 17 11.43 -6.05 -18.29
C ASN A 17 10.81 -7.41 -17.97
N GLY A 18 9.80 -7.42 -17.08
CA GLY A 18 8.85 -8.52 -16.92
C GLY A 18 8.47 -8.82 -15.47
N ILE A 19 7.35 -8.25 -15.00
CA ILE A 19 6.57 -8.71 -13.82
C ILE A 19 7.28 -8.63 -12.44
N ALA A 20 8.51 -8.13 -12.37
CA ALA A 20 9.28 -8.08 -11.13
C ALA A 20 8.71 -7.11 -10.09
N SER A 21 8.47 -7.64 -8.90
CA SER A 21 8.03 -6.91 -7.71
C SER A 21 8.97 -5.73 -7.44
N ARG A 22 8.45 -4.49 -7.45
CA ARG A 22 9.26 -3.29 -7.22
C ARG A 22 9.42 -3.08 -5.72
N ILE A 23 10.65 -3.03 -5.22
CA ILE A 23 10.90 -2.52 -3.87
C ILE A 23 10.57 -1.02 -3.90
N ASN A 24 9.63 -0.58 -3.07
CA ASN A 24 9.32 0.85 -2.95
C ASN A 24 10.29 1.56 -1.99
N GLU A 25 10.15 2.88 -1.85
CA GLU A 25 10.95 3.72 -0.92
C GLU A 25 10.90 3.25 0.55
N ILE A 26 9.95 2.37 0.87
CA ILE A 26 9.69 1.83 2.21
C ILE A 26 10.29 0.39 2.34
N GLY A 27 11.03 -0.10 1.34
CA GLY A 27 11.61 -1.43 1.37
C GLY A 27 10.61 -2.58 1.12
N LEU A 28 9.36 -2.28 0.74
CA LEU A 28 8.33 -3.29 0.48
C LEU A 28 8.36 -3.74 -0.97
N GLN A 29 8.41 -5.07 -1.18
CA GLN A 29 8.24 -5.69 -2.50
C GLN A 29 6.78 -5.57 -2.96
N LEU A 30 6.52 -4.70 -3.95
CA LEU A 30 5.20 -4.50 -4.54
C LEU A 30 5.00 -5.38 -5.76
N TYR A 31 4.04 -6.30 -5.71
CA TYR A 31 3.64 -7.15 -6.84
C TYR A 31 2.38 -6.61 -7.57
N PRO A 32 2.34 -6.65 -8.91
CA PRO A 32 1.16 -6.22 -9.64
C PRO A 32 -0.03 -7.16 -9.38
N VAL A 33 -1.25 -6.59 -9.32
CA VAL A 33 -2.50 -7.32 -9.08
C VAL A 33 -3.49 -7.17 -10.23
N SER A 34 -4.47 -8.09 -10.31
CA SER A 34 -5.55 -8.04 -11.29
C SER A 34 -6.67 -7.10 -10.84
N GLU A 35 -7.53 -6.68 -11.76
CA GLU A 35 -8.75 -5.95 -11.40
C GLU A 35 -9.58 -6.76 -10.39
N TYR A 36 -10.22 -6.06 -9.45
CA TYR A 36 -11.06 -6.64 -8.41
C TYR A 36 -10.34 -7.52 -7.36
N ASP A 37 -9.02 -7.70 -7.47
CA ASP A 37 -8.23 -8.40 -6.46
C ASP A 37 -8.37 -7.73 -5.09
N SER A 38 -8.25 -8.56 -4.06
CA SER A 38 -8.31 -8.14 -2.67
C SER A 38 -7.40 -9.00 -1.81
N GLY A 39 -7.01 -8.47 -0.66
CA GLY A 39 -6.15 -9.16 0.28
C GLY A 39 -6.17 -8.51 1.65
N LYS A 40 -5.24 -8.92 2.50
CA LYS A 40 -5.05 -8.36 3.85
C LYS A 40 -3.57 -8.13 4.11
N GLY A 41 -3.28 -7.08 4.86
CA GLY A 41 -1.93 -6.74 5.29
C GLY A 41 -1.01 -6.34 4.14
N LEU A 42 0.29 -6.49 4.40
CA LEU A 42 1.36 -6.06 3.52
C LEU A 42 1.29 -6.73 2.14
N PRO A 43 1.78 -6.05 1.09
CA PRO A 43 2.36 -4.70 1.13
C PRO A 43 1.33 -3.57 1.02
N TYR A 44 0.02 -3.88 0.88
CA TYR A 44 -1.01 -2.91 0.47
C TYR A 44 -1.96 -2.44 1.57
N ALA A 45 -1.85 -3.01 2.77
CA ALA A 45 -2.58 -2.59 3.95
C ALA A 45 -1.69 -2.74 5.20
N PRO A 46 -1.93 -1.97 6.26
CA PRO A 46 -1.16 -2.09 7.49
C PRO A 46 -1.40 -3.44 8.17
N VAL A 47 -0.38 -3.88 8.90
CA VAL A 47 -0.38 -5.04 9.79
C VAL A 47 -0.02 -4.59 11.20
N ASP A 48 -0.39 -5.41 12.19
CA ASP A 48 -0.10 -5.19 13.61
C ASP A 48 -0.60 -3.83 14.12
N TRP A 49 -1.68 -3.32 13.50
CA TRP A 49 -2.27 -2.05 13.85
C TRP A 49 -3.81 -2.13 13.86
N PRO A 50 -4.49 -1.64 14.92
CA PRO A 50 -3.89 -0.97 16.09
C PRO A 50 -3.30 -1.95 17.13
N ASN A 51 -3.64 -3.24 17.06
CA ASN A 51 -3.07 -4.26 17.94
C ASN A 51 -2.19 -5.24 17.15
N ALA A 52 -1.23 -5.88 17.84
CA ALA A 52 -0.46 -6.96 17.25
C ALA A 52 -1.38 -8.08 16.72
N GLY A 53 -1.11 -8.56 15.50
CA GLY A 53 -1.91 -9.54 14.79
C GLY A 53 -3.02 -8.96 13.90
N ASP A 54 -3.35 -7.68 14.05
CA ASP A 54 -4.39 -7.03 13.25
C ASP A 54 -3.94 -6.83 11.80
N LYS A 55 -4.73 -7.32 10.83
CA LYS A 55 -4.45 -7.17 9.39
C LYS A 55 -5.58 -6.47 8.67
N TRP A 56 -5.34 -5.23 8.24
CA TRP A 56 -6.32 -4.47 7.47
C TRP A 56 -6.51 -5.07 6.09
N GLY A 57 -7.70 -4.90 5.52
CA GLY A 57 -8.00 -5.38 4.17
C GLY A 57 -7.62 -4.35 3.11
N TRP A 58 -7.35 -4.81 1.89
CA TRP A 58 -7.25 -3.97 0.71
C TRP A 58 -8.04 -4.57 -0.46
N ARG A 59 -8.49 -3.73 -1.38
CA ARG A 59 -9.11 -4.13 -2.64
C ARG A 59 -8.81 -3.13 -3.73
N VAL A 60 -8.72 -3.59 -4.96
CA VAL A 60 -8.68 -2.74 -6.16
C VAL A 60 -10.00 -2.83 -6.94
N GLY A 61 -10.30 -1.77 -7.68
CA GLY A 61 -11.40 -1.71 -8.63
C GLY A 61 -10.91 -1.85 -10.07
N LYS A 62 -11.53 -1.10 -10.97
CA LYS A 62 -11.28 -1.20 -12.42
C LYS A 62 -10.29 -0.16 -12.93
N ARG A 63 -10.38 1.09 -12.46
CA ARG A 63 -9.64 2.20 -13.07
C ARG A 63 -8.17 2.19 -12.66
N ILE A 64 -7.29 2.37 -13.64
CA ILE A 64 -5.84 2.52 -13.48
C ILE A 64 -5.35 3.88 -14.02
N THR A 65 -4.23 4.35 -13.49
CA THR A 65 -3.49 5.52 -13.98
C THR A 65 -2.71 5.16 -15.25
N SER A 66 -2.25 6.17 -15.99
CA SER A 66 -1.30 5.99 -17.10
C SER A 66 0.04 5.37 -16.65
N SER A 67 0.38 5.48 -15.36
CA SER A 67 1.55 4.85 -14.76
C SER A 67 1.34 3.38 -14.34
N GLY A 68 0.15 2.81 -14.59
CA GLY A 68 -0.13 1.40 -14.28
C GLY A 68 -0.42 1.13 -12.80
N THR A 69 -1.01 2.08 -12.07
CA THR A 69 -1.45 1.87 -10.68
C THR A 69 -2.95 2.05 -10.54
N PHE A 70 -3.58 1.34 -9.62
CA PHE A 70 -5.03 1.46 -9.42
C PHE A 70 -5.42 2.83 -8.85
N ILE A 71 -6.37 3.49 -9.51
CA ILE A 71 -7.06 4.67 -8.97
C ILE A 71 -8.10 4.19 -7.96
N ASP A 72 -8.92 3.23 -8.38
CA ASP A 72 -9.93 2.60 -7.53
C ASP A 72 -9.23 1.65 -6.56
N ARG A 73 -8.91 2.15 -5.37
CA ARG A 73 -8.28 1.37 -4.30
C ARG A 73 -8.94 1.68 -2.98
N TYR A 74 -9.06 0.65 -2.17
CA TYR A 74 -9.86 0.66 -0.97
C TYR A 74 -9.08 0.03 0.16
N LEU A 75 -9.06 0.70 1.30
CA LEU A 75 -8.53 0.14 2.54
C LEU A 75 -9.69 -0.22 3.45
N TYR A 76 -9.74 -1.45 3.95
CA TYR A 76 -10.82 -1.95 4.78
C TYR A 76 -10.40 -2.08 6.23
N LEU A 77 -11.25 -1.57 7.13
CA LEU A 77 -11.13 -1.83 8.56
C LEU A 77 -11.31 -3.32 8.83
N LEU A 78 -10.74 -3.78 9.94
CA LEU A 78 -10.98 -5.14 10.43
C LEU A 78 -12.46 -5.36 10.66
N LYS A 79 -12.91 -6.59 10.37
CA LYS A 79 -14.32 -6.97 10.52
C LYS A 79 -14.84 -6.83 11.97
N HIS A 80 -13.95 -6.88 12.96
CA HIS A 80 -14.32 -6.74 14.37
C HIS A 80 -14.41 -5.26 14.83
N PHE A 81 -13.90 -4.29 14.06
CA PHE A 81 -14.16 -2.89 14.33
C PHE A 81 -15.56 -2.52 13.86
N LYS A 82 -16.36 -1.92 14.75
CA LYS A 82 -17.67 -1.38 14.40
C LYS A 82 -17.48 -0.27 13.36
N ALA A 83 -18.27 -0.31 12.29
CA ALA A 83 -18.36 0.81 11.37
C ALA A 83 -18.62 2.10 12.17
N PRO A 84 -18.02 3.25 11.82
CA PRO A 84 -18.42 4.53 12.40
C PRO A 84 -19.94 4.67 12.35
N LYS A 85 -20.58 5.15 13.44
CA LYS A 85 -22.04 5.25 13.54
C LYS A 85 -22.62 5.87 12.25
N GLY A 86 -23.42 5.08 11.51
CA GLY A 86 -24.07 5.48 10.25
C GLY A 86 -23.39 5.04 8.94
N GLY A 87 -22.21 4.41 8.97
CA GLY A 87 -21.43 4.08 7.77
C GLY A 87 -21.70 2.68 7.20
N LYS A 88 -22.36 2.57 6.04
CA LYS A 88 -22.63 1.30 5.33
C LYS A 88 -21.39 0.53 4.84
N LYS A 89 -20.15 1.04 4.99
CA LYS A 89 -18.94 0.37 4.46
C LYS A 89 -17.73 0.64 5.35
N ASN A 90 -17.14 -0.43 5.90
CA ASN A 90 -15.85 -0.48 6.59
C ASN A 90 -14.67 -0.22 5.65
N SER A 91 -14.76 0.78 4.76
CA SER A 91 -13.80 0.99 3.67
C SER A 91 -13.48 2.46 3.44
N PHE A 92 -12.21 2.76 3.20
CA PHE A 92 -11.69 4.07 2.85
C PHE A 92 -11.23 4.12 1.40
N ARG A 93 -11.64 5.17 0.67
CA ARG A 93 -11.28 5.37 -0.74
C ARG A 93 -10.10 6.32 -0.94
N SER A 94 -9.68 7.04 0.11
CA SER A 94 -8.63 8.04 0.03
C SER A 94 -7.78 8.10 1.29
N LYS A 95 -6.50 8.46 1.16
CA LYS A 95 -5.61 8.73 2.31
C LYS A 95 -6.21 9.76 3.27
N ILE A 96 -6.89 10.78 2.73
CA ILE A 96 -7.55 11.83 3.54
C ILE A 96 -8.64 11.22 4.42
N SER A 97 -9.47 10.30 3.89
CA SER A 97 -10.52 9.65 4.68
C SER A 97 -9.95 8.76 5.79
N VAL A 98 -8.86 8.03 5.51
CA VAL A 98 -8.14 7.25 6.53
C VAL A 98 -7.57 8.18 7.60
N LYS A 99 -6.87 9.25 7.20
CA LYS A 99 -6.29 10.24 8.12
C LYS A 99 -7.34 10.83 9.07
N LYS A 100 -8.49 11.28 8.54
CA LYS A 100 -9.57 11.84 9.36
C LYS A 100 -10.13 10.82 10.36
N TYR A 101 -10.32 9.58 9.93
CA TYR A 101 -10.78 8.50 10.82
C TYR A 101 -9.78 8.24 11.94
N LEU A 102 -8.52 8.06 11.58
CA LEU A 102 -7.41 7.80 12.49
C LEU A 102 -7.23 8.90 13.53
N GLN A 103 -7.23 10.17 13.11
CA GLN A 103 -7.15 11.32 14.02
C GLN A 103 -8.33 11.40 14.99
N SER A 104 -9.52 11.00 14.55
CA SER A 104 -10.72 11.03 15.38
C SER A 104 -10.76 9.89 16.39
N GLN A 105 -10.34 8.68 16.00
CA GLN A 105 -10.47 7.48 16.84
C GLN A 105 -9.23 7.22 17.70
N TYR A 106 -8.05 7.68 17.24
CA TYR A 106 -6.77 7.48 17.91
C TYR A 106 -6.01 8.81 17.98
N PRO A 107 -6.45 9.76 18.82
CA PRO A 107 -5.75 11.02 19.03
C PRO A 107 -4.32 10.75 19.50
N GLY A 108 -3.34 11.35 18.85
CA GLY A 108 -1.92 11.20 19.20
C GLY A 108 -1.18 10.10 18.43
N MET A 109 -1.82 9.36 17.53
CA MET A 109 -1.08 8.42 16.69
C MET A 109 -0.18 9.13 15.66
N ASP A 110 0.95 8.52 15.35
CA ASP A 110 1.79 8.94 14.23
C ASP A 110 1.19 8.47 12.89
N ILE A 111 0.50 9.40 12.23
CA ILE A 111 -0.13 9.16 10.92
C ILE A 111 0.91 8.93 9.83
N ASN A 112 2.08 9.56 9.94
CA ASN A 112 3.13 9.41 8.95
C ASN A 112 3.74 8.02 9.07
N GLN A 113 4.03 7.56 10.30
CA GLN A 113 4.46 6.18 10.55
C GLN A 113 3.42 5.16 10.08
N PHE A 114 2.12 5.43 10.29
CA PHE A 114 1.06 4.57 9.78
C PHE A 114 1.11 4.43 8.25
N PHE A 115 1.19 5.54 7.50
CA PHE A 115 1.27 5.49 6.04
C PHE A 115 2.63 5.04 5.50
N ALA A 116 3.67 5.09 6.32
CA ALA A 116 4.98 4.52 6.04
C ALA A 116 5.03 3.02 6.35
N SER A 117 4.00 2.39 6.92
CA SER A 117 4.03 0.94 7.17
C SER A 117 3.60 0.10 5.97
N PHE A 118 2.98 0.69 4.95
CA PHE A 118 2.47 -0.01 3.77
C PHE A 118 2.46 0.89 2.54
N SER A 119 2.33 0.29 1.35
CA SER A 119 2.14 1.03 0.11
C SER A 119 0.67 1.33 -0.14
N TRP A 120 0.34 2.62 -0.24
CA TRP A 120 -0.95 3.07 -0.76
C TRP A 120 -1.06 2.92 -2.29
N MET A 121 0.05 2.70 -3.00
CA MET A 121 0.08 2.46 -4.44
C MET A 121 0.03 0.97 -4.72
N ILE A 122 -0.97 0.54 -5.50
CA ILE A 122 -1.14 -0.86 -5.90
C ILE A 122 -0.89 -0.95 -7.41
N PRO A 123 0.21 -1.60 -7.86
CA PRO A 123 0.49 -1.77 -9.28
C PRO A 123 -0.53 -2.69 -9.95
N SER A 124 -0.85 -2.42 -11.20
CA SER A 124 -1.72 -3.25 -12.03
C SER A 124 -0.92 -4.23 -12.87
N LYS A 125 -1.47 -5.42 -13.09
CA LYS A 125 -1.00 -6.33 -14.15
C LYS A 125 -1.35 -5.82 -15.55
N GLN A 126 -2.34 -4.94 -15.67
CA GLN A 126 -2.70 -4.37 -16.95
C GLN A 126 -1.69 -3.31 -17.36
N LEU A 127 -1.26 -3.37 -18.62
CA LEU A 127 -0.53 -2.28 -19.22
C LEU A 127 -1.46 -1.05 -19.33
N PRO A 128 -0.94 0.17 -19.09
CA PRO A 128 -1.73 1.37 -19.33
C PRO A 128 -2.19 1.34 -20.78
N ARG A 129 -3.51 1.50 -21.02
CA ARG A 129 -3.99 1.68 -22.40
C ARG A 129 -3.31 2.92 -22.97
N SER A 130 -2.40 2.73 -23.92
CA SER A 130 -1.89 3.81 -24.76
C SER A 130 -3.11 4.50 -25.37
N LYS A 131 -3.23 5.81 -25.16
CA LYS A 131 -4.18 6.59 -25.96
C LYS A 131 -3.62 6.60 -27.38
N GLY A 132 -4.28 5.87 -28.29
CA GLY A 132 -4.12 6.05 -29.73
C GLY A 132 -4.78 7.35 -30.18
#